data_AF-A0A2R6FQU1-F1
#
_entry.id   AF-A0A2R6FQU1-F1
#
_cell.length_a   1.000
_cell.length_b   1.000
_cell.length_c   1.000
_cell.angle_alpha   90.00
_cell.angle_beta   90.00
_cell.angle_gamma   90.00
#
_symmetry.space_group_name_H-M   'P 1'
#
loop_
_entity.id
_entity.type
_entity.pdbx_description
1 polymer ?
#
loop_
_entity_poly.entity_id
_entity_poly.type
_entity_poly.pdbx_seq_one_letter_code
_entity_poly.pdbx_strand_id
1 'polypeptide(L)'
;MYTQEEIIPGALSHEIADFGYQAAEASAPKMDYSELDEILSDEDSSLPIVELDPTYFEQVENYRTQGRQEASHTVIVFKINSEKVLYYDPYEKFFEKSSGIDKAPYEQSKTDFYELWSGDYEERWTFWLERREQSLLDEFREQ
;
A
#
# COMPACT_ATOMS: atom_id res chain seq x y z
N MET A 1 -16.88 -22.08 4.38
CA MET A 1 -15.86 -22.21 3.33
C MET A 1 -15.96 -20.93 2.55
N TYR A 2 -15.19 -19.91 2.94
CA TYR A 2 -15.19 -18.64 2.22
C TYR A 2 -14.52 -18.92 0.88
N THR A 3 -15.30 -18.81 -0.19
CA THR A 3 -14.76 -18.77 -1.54
C THR A 3 -13.80 -17.60 -1.62
N GLN A 4 -12.82 -17.74 -2.50
CA GLN A 4 -11.76 -16.80 -2.85
C GLN A 4 -12.34 -15.50 -3.48
N GLU A 5 -13.38 -14.93 -2.88
CA GLU A 5 -13.91 -13.62 -3.25
C GLU A 5 -12.89 -12.61 -2.72
N GLU A 6 -12.01 -12.20 -3.63
CA GLU A 6 -11.72 -10.79 -3.86
C GLU A 6 -11.72 -9.97 -2.57
N ILE A 7 -10.55 -9.88 -1.92
CA ILE A 7 -10.26 -8.72 -1.08
C ILE A 7 -10.09 -7.54 -2.05
N ILE A 8 -11.20 -7.08 -2.65
CA ILE A 8 -11.24 -5.84 -3.41
C ILE A 8 -11.32 -4.72 -2.39
N PRO A 9 -10.37 -3.78 -2.38
CA PRO A 9 -10.41 -2.67 -1.43
C PRO A 9 -11.70 -1.85 -1.50
N GLY A 10 -12.36 -1.79 -2.67
CA GLY A 10 -13.71 -1.26 -2.83
C GLY A 10 -14.80 -1.89 -1.94
N ALA A 11 -14.67 -3.15 -1.51
CA ALA A 11 -15.59 -3.77 -0.55
C ALA A 11 -15.40 -3.22 0.88
N LEU A 12 -14.19 -2.79 1.22
CA LEU A 12 -13.86 -2.27 2.54
C LEU A 12 -14.52 -0.92 2.80
N SER A 13 -14.74 -0.11 1.76
CA SER A 13 -15.38 1.21 1.84
C SER A 13 -16.70 1.20 2.62
N HIS A 14 -17.51 0.15 2.49
CA HIS A 14 -18.78 0.05 3.21
C HIS A 14 -18.58 -0.13 4.72
N GLU A 15 -17.65 -1.01 5.10
CA GLU A 15 -17.37 -1.36 6.49
C GLU A 15 -16.67 -0.20 7.25
N ILE A 16 -15.88 0.61 6.56
CA ILE A 16 -15.11 1.69 7.18
C ILE A 16 -15.82 3.06 7.15
N ALA A 17 -16.90 3.19 6.39
CA ALA A 17 -17.65 4.43 6.24
C ALA A 17 -18.13 5.00 7.58
N ASP A 18 -18.60 4.13 8.48
CA ASP A 18 -19.10 4.51 9.81
C ASP A 18 -18.00 5.06 10.72
N PHE A 19 -16.73 4.79 10.39
CA PHE A 19 -15.57 5.31 11.10
C PHE A 19 -15.06 6.64 10.54
N GLY A 20 -15.75 7.20 9.53
CA GLY A 20 -15.38 8.47 8.91
C GLY A 20 -14.23 8.35 7.91
N TYR A 21 -14.03 7.18 7.32
CA TYR A 21 -13.03 6.93 6.29
C TYR A 21 -13.67 6.48 4.98
N GLN A 22 -12.92 6.57 3.90
CA GLN A 22 -13.23 5.96 2.61
C GLN A 22 -12.01 5.22 2.08
N ALA A 23 -12.25 4.16 1.34
CA ALA A 23 -11.21 3.34 0.74
C ALA A 23 -10.96 3.85 -0.68
N ALA A 24 -9.71 4.17 -0.97
CA ALA A 24 -9.26 4.64 -2.28
C ALA A 24 -8.30 3.63 -2.90
N GLU A 25 -8.38 3.46 -4.21
CA GLU A 25 -7.53 2.54 -4.96
C GLU A 25 -7.09 3.15 -6.28
N ALA A 26 -5.86 2.80 -6.68
CA ALA A 26 -5.31 3.09 -7.99
C ALA A 26 -4.43 1.91 -8.42
N SER A 27 -3.97 1.89 -9.67
CA SER A 27 -3.16 0.79 -10.18
C SER A 27 -2.00 1.29 -11.00
N ALA A 28 -0.82 0.69 -10.80
CA ALA A 28 0.30 0.85 -11.69
C ALA A 28 0.10 -0.03 -12.95
N PRO A 29 0.62 0.37 -14.13
CA PRO A 29 1.53 1.51 -14.36
C PRO A 29 0.83 2.87 -14.54
N LYS A 30 -0.51 2.95 -14.46
CA LYS A 30 -1.23 4.22 -14.60
C LYS A 30 -0.88 5.19 -13.47
N MET A 31 -0.76 4.65 -12.26
CA MET A 31 -0.26 5.36 -11.10
C MET A 31 1.27 5.43 -11.12
N ASP A 32 1.84 6.61 -10.92
CA ASP A 32 3.28 6.83 -10.86
C ASP A 32 3.79 7.25 -9.47
N TYR A 33 5.09 7.52 -9.37
CA TYR A 33 5.70 7.94 -8.11
C TYR A 33 5.26 9.32 -7.62
N SER A 34 4.82 10.22 -8.50
CA SER A 34 4.29 11.51 -8.11
C SER A 34 2.98 11.31 -7.35
N GLU A 35 2.07 10.51 -7.90
CA GLU A 35 0.80 10.19 -7.25
C GLU A 35 1.01 9.42 -5.94
N LEU A 36 1.97 8.49 -5.89
CA LEU A 36 2.31 7.79 -4.65
C LEU A 36 2.87 8.74 -3.57
N ASP A 37 3.68 9.72 -3.96
CA ASP A 37 4.26 10.72 -3.06
C ASP A 37 3.21 11.72 -2.55
N GLU A 38 2.19 12.03 -3.36
CA GLU A 38 1.03 12.83 -2.95
C GLU A 38 0.27 12.17 -1.80
N ILE A 39 0.00 10.85 -1.89
CA ILE A 39 -0.65 10.09 -0.80
C ILE A 39 0.21 10.08 0.46
N LEU A 40 1.53 9.87 0.32
CA LEU A 40 2.47 9.86 1.44
C LEU A 40 2.61 11.21 2.14
N SER A 41 2.31 12.30 1.42
CA SER A 41 2.40 13.67 1.92
C SER A 41 1.09 14.19 2.51
N ASP A 42 -0.01 13.45 2.34
CA ASP A 42 -1.32 13.80 2.86
C ASP A 42 -1.49 13.27 4.31
N GLU A 43 -1.61 14.20 5.26
CA GLU A 43 -1.79 13.88 6.68
C GLU A 43 -3.17 13.28 7.00
N ASP A 44 -4.16 13.46 6.12
CA ASP A 44 -5.51 12.89 6.25
C ASP A 44 -5.65 11.53 5.54
N SER A 45 -4.57 11.04 4.92
CA SER A 45 -4.46 9.73 4.30
C SER A 45 -3.67 8.73 5.15
N SER A 46 -4.02 7.45 5.05
CA SER A 46 -3.19 6.39 5.60
C SER A 46 -1.95 6.16 4.72
N LEU A 47 -0.96 5.48 5.27
CA LEU A 47 0.13 4.95 4.44
C LEU A 47 -0.42 4.01 3.36
N PRO A 48 0.09 4.09 2.12
CA PRO A 48 -0.36 3.25 1.03
C PRO A 48 0.13 1.81 1.17
N ILE A 49 -0.79 0.86 0.97
CA ILE A 49 -0.51 -0.55 0.79
C ILE A 49 -0.35 -0.79 -0.71
N VAL A 50 0.76 -1.40 -1.09
CA VAL A 50 1.13 -1.61 -2.49
C VAL A 50 1.29 -3.09 -2.76
N GLU A 51 0.66 -3.56 -3.84
CA GLU A 51 0.86 -4.90 -4.36
C GLU A 51 2.14 -4.96 -5.22
N LEU A 52 2.93 -6.02 -5.00
CA LEU A 52 4.17 -6.31 -5.71
C LEU A 52 4.07 -7.65 -6.43
N ASP A 53 4.77 -7.73 -7.56
CA ASP A 53 4.92 -8.96 -8.33
C ASP A 53 5.54 -10.10 -7.50
N PRO A 54 5.14 -11.38 -7.70
CA PRO A 54 5.70 -12.52 -6.97
C PRO A 54 7.22 -12.68 -7.09
N THR A 55 7.84 -12.10 -8.15
CA THR A 55 9.30 -12.03 -8.29
C THR A 55 9.98 -11.26 -7.15
N TYR A 56 9.23 -10.50 -6.35
CA TYR A 56 9.69 -9.95 -5.07
C TYR A 56 10.44 -11.00 -4.23
N PHE A 57 9.89 -12.21 -4.10
CA PHE A 57 10.49 -13.27 -3.28
C PHE A 57 11.81 -13.82 -3.83
N GLU A 58 12.13 -13.54 -5.10
CA GLU A 58 13.42 -13.88 -5.69
C GLU A 58 14.50 -12.84 -5.32
N GLN A 59 14.09 -11.63 -4.92
CA GLN A 59 14.98 -10.51 -4.63
C GLN A 59 15.30 -10.36 -3.13
N VAL A 60 14.52 -10.98 -2.23
CA VAL A 60 14.68 -10.84 -0.78
C VAL A 60 15.25 -12.10 -0.12
N GLU A 61 16.29 -11.94 0.72
CA GLU A 61 17.06 -13.07 1.29
C GLU A 61 16.35 -13.83 2.41
N ASN A 62 15.38 -13.19 3.08
CA ASN A 62 14.75 -13.71 4.29
C ASN A 62 13.58 -14.67 4.01
N TYR A 63 13.14 -14.76 2.76
CA TYR A 63 12.07 -15.66 2.35
C TYR A 63 12.63 -16.97 1.82
N ARG A 64 12.11 -18.08 2.34
CA ARG A 64 12.34 -19.41 1.77
C ARG A 64 11.10 -19.84 1.02
N THR A 65 11.10 -19.65 -0.29
CA THR A 65 10.02 -20.14 -1.17
C THR A 65 10.19 -21.64 -1.41
N GLN A 66 9.07 -22.39 -1.39
CA GLN A 66 9.04 -23.78 -1.86
C GLN A 66 8.39 -23.80 -3.24
N GLY A 67 9.22 -23.79 -4.29
CA GLY A 67 8.75 -23.69 -5.68
C GLY A 67 8.57 -22.24 -6.15
N ARG A 68 8.02 -22.06 -7.35
CA ARG A 68 7.70 -20.73 -7.90
C ARG A 68 6.49 -20.17 -7.15
N GLN A 69 6.66 -19.01 -6.53
CA GLN A 69 5.53 -18.27 -5.95
C GLN A 69 4.74 -17.63 -7.09
N GLU A 70 3.45 -17.91 -7.13
CA GLU A 70 2.51 -17.28 -8.07
C GLU A 70 1.63 -16.23 -7.37
N ALA A 71 1.66 -16.18 -6.03
CA ALA A 71 0.90 -15.22 -5.25
C ALA A 71 1.61 -13.86 -5.20
N SER A 72 0.87 -12.78 -5.48
CA SER A 72 1.33 -11.42 -5.28
C SER A 72 1.62 -11.16 -3.80
N HIS A 73 2.50 -10.19 -3.55
CA HIS A 73 2.90 -9.78 -2.20
C HIS A 73 2.42 -8.36 -1.91
N THR A 74 2.27 -7.99 -0.64
CA THR A 74 1.88 -6.63 -0.27
C THR A 74 2.83 -6.02 0.75
N VAL A 75 3.13 -4.74 0.56
CA VAL A 75 4.01 -3.95 1.44
C VAL A 75 3.35 -2.61 1.76
N ILE A 76 3.78 -1.97 2.85
CA ILE A 76 3.31 -0.64 3.26
C ILE A 76 4.42 0.36 2.96
N VAL A 77 4.24 1.20 1.96
CA VAL A 77 5.23 2.25 1.64
C VAL A 77 5.06 3.39 2.63
N PHE A 78 6.17 3.91 3.16
CA PHE A 78 6.10 5.03 4.10
C PHE A 78 7.00 6.21 3.73
N LYS A 79 7.91 6.04 2.76
CA LYS A 79 8.72 7.15 2.24
C LYS A 79 9.29 6.87 0.86
N ILE A 80 9.33 7.89 0.01
CA ILE A 80 10.08 7.89 -1.25
C ILE A 80 11.19 8.94 -1.13
N ASN A 81 12.43 8.51 -1.33
CA ASN A 81 13.58 9.40 -1.44
C ASN A 81 13.93 9.62 -2.93
N SER A 82 14.98 10.39 -3.21
CA SER A 82 15.43 10.66 -4.58
C SER A 82 15.74 9.39 -5.39
N GLU A 83 16.27 8.35 -4.74
CA GLU A 83 16.74 7.12 -5.41
C GLU A 83 16.07 5.83 -4.90
N LYS A 84 15.35 5.90 -3.77
CA LYS A 84 14.89 4.70 -3.06
C LYS A 84 13.45 4.81 -2.58
N VAL A 85 12.77 3.68 -2.52
CA VAL A 85 11.48 3.49 -1.84
C VAL A 85 11.72 2.76 -0.53
N LEU A 86 11.13 3.26 0.55
CA LEU A 86 11.21 2.70 1.89
C LEU A 86 9.83 2.15 2.28
N TYR A 87 9.79 0.91 2.72
CA TYR A 87 8.53 0.21 3.03
C TYR A 87 8.67 -0.75 4.21
N TYR A 88 7.52 -1.13 4.77
CA TYR A 88 7.36 -2.23 5.72
C TYR A 88 6.78 -3.45 5.01
N ASP A 89 7.40 -4.61 5.20
CA ASP A 89 6.79 -5.90 4.87
C ASP A 89 6.05 -6.42 6.12
N PRO A 90 4.72 -6.56 6.10
CA PRO A 90 3.94 -6.98 7.27
C PRO A 90 4.07 -8.48 7.60
N TYR A 91 4.63 -9.29 6.69
CA TYR A 91 4.79 -10.75 6.84
C TYR A 91 6.18 -11.14 7.31
N GLU A 92 7.16 -10.27 7.11
CA GLU A 92 8.47 -10.36 7.74
C GLU A 92 8.28 -10.32 9.26
N LYS A 93 8.79 -11.35 9.93
CA LYS A 93 8.66 -11.44 11.39
C LYS A 93 9.33 -10.20 11.97
N PHE A 94 8.56 -9.42 12.75
CA PHE A 94 9.02 -8.33 13.62
C PHE A 94 10.09 -8.84 14.61
N PHE A 95 11.25 -9.24 14.11
CA PHE A 95 12.39 -9.77 14.83
C PHE A 95 13.47 -8.71 14.82
N GLU A 96 13.17 -7.63 15.50
CA GLU A 96 13.97 -7.10 16.58
C GLU A 96 13.15 -5.94 17.14
N LYS A 97 13.28 -5.63 18.42
CA LYS A 97 12.78 -4.35 18.93
C LYS A 97 13.53 -3.27 18.15
N SER A 98 12.95 -2.81 17.04
CA SER A 98 13.54 -1.71 16.29
C SER A 98 13.67 -0.55 17.26
N SER A 99 14.83 0.07 17.26
CA SER A 99 15.19 1.14 18.22
C SER A 99 14.42 2.45 17.95
N GLY A 100 13.40 2.41 17.11
CA GLY A 100 12.57 3.53 16.67
C GLY A 100 11.79 3.17 15.41
N ILE A 101 10.66 3.86 15.18
CA ILE A 101 9.87 3.80 13.94
C ILE A 101 10.70 4.33 12.75
N ASP A 102 11.78 5.07 13.02
CA ASP A 102 12.58 5.83 12.04
C ASP A 102 13.60 5.03 11.24
N LYS A 103 13.72 3.71 11.43
CA LYS A 103 14.57 2.86 10.59
C LYS A 103 13.70 2.05 9.65
N ALA A 104 13.85 2.30 8.35
CA ALA A 104 13.24 1.50 7.30
C ALA A 104 13.68 0.04 7.48
N PRO A 105 12.76 -0.92 7.62
CA PRO A 105 13.15 -2.31 7.61
C PRO A 105 13.60 -2.74 6.21
N TYR A 106 13.07 -2.09 5.16
CA TYR A 106 13.43 -2.35 3.77
C TYR A 106 13.64 -1.05 2.99
N GLU A 107 14.67 -1.06 2.14
CA GLU A 107 14.94 -0.03 1.15
C GLU A 107 15.21 -0.69 -0.19
N GLN A 108 14.58 -0.20 -1.24
CA GLN A 108 14.77 -0.69 -2.60
C GLN A 108 14.97 0.48 -3.56
N SER A 109 15.72 0.28 -4.65
CA SER A 109 15.86 1.34 -5.66
C SER A 109 14.50 1.64 -6.28
N LYS A 110 14.27 2.89 -6.71
CA LYS A 110 13.03 3.24 -7.42
C LYS A 110 12.84 2.40 -8.68
N THR A 111 13.91 2.02 -9.37
CA THR A 111 13.78 1.19 -10.57
C THR A 111 13.26 -0.20 -10.20
N ASP A 112 13.93 -0.89 -9.27
CA ASP A 112 13.55 -2.27 -8.92
C ASP A 112 12.17 -2.33 -8.28
N PHE A 113 11.82 -1.32 -7.44
CA PHE A 113 10.49 -1.25 -6.85
C PHE A 113 9.43 -1.00 -7.93
N TYR A 114 9.69 -0.11 -8.89
CA TYR A 114 8.75 0.16 -9.97
C TYR A 114 8.57 -1.06 -10.88
N GLU A 115 9.60 -1.85 -11.15
CA GLU A 115 9.45 -3.10 -11.91
C GLU A 115 8.50 -4.08 -11.20
N LEU A 116 8.65 -4.23 -9.88
CA LEU A 116 7.75 -5.06 -9.07
C LEU A 116 6.32 -4.51 -8.99
N TRP A 117 6.17 -3.19 -8.88
CA TRP A 117 4.88 -2.53 -8.69
C TRP A 117 4.14 -2.28 -10.01
N SER A 118 4.81 -1.88 -11.08
CA SER A 118 4.16 -1.63 -12.38
C SER A 118 3.59 -2.89 -13.01
N GLY A 119 4.16 -4.06 -12.66
CA GLY A 119 3.73 -5.35 -13.14
C GLY A 119 4.10 -5.58 -14.61
N ASP A 120 4.85 -6.65 -14.89
CA ASP A 120 5.25 -6.98 -16.26
C ASP A 120 4.07 -7.51 -17.12
N TYR A 121 3.05 -8.09 -16.49
CA TYR A 121 1.96 -8.81 -17.18
C TYR A 121 0.54 -8.50 -16.65
N GLU A 122 0.42 -8.01 -15.41
CA GLU A 122 -0.85 -7.68 -14.75
C GLU A 122 -0.71 -6.38 -13.97
N GLU A 123 -1.74 -5.52 -14.02
CA GLU A 123 -1.76 -4.28 -13.22
C GLU A 123 -1.69 -4.62 -11.73
N ARG A 124 -0.89 -3.87 -10.96
CA ARG A 124 -0.83 -4.02 -9.49
C ARG A 124 -1.50 -2.85 -8.82
N TRP A 125 -2.26 -3.14 -7.77
CA TRP A 125 -3.02 -2.12 -7.07
C TRP A 125 -2.21 -1.44 -5.97
N THR A 126 -2.63 -0.21 -5.68
CA THR A 126 -2.25 0.57 -4.51
C THR A 126 -3.53 0.97 -3.81
N PHE A 127 -3.53 0.85 -2.49
CA PHE A 127 -4.69 1.06 -1.64
C PHE A 127 -4.32 1.97 -0.47
N TRP A 128 -5.21 2.92 -0.16
CA TRP A 128 -5.09 3.74 1.04
C TRP A 128 -6.47 4.13 1.56
N LEU A 129 -6.50 4.58 2.81
CA LEU A 129 -7.69 5.14 3.43
C LEU A 129 -7.56 6.65 3.45
N GLU A 130 -8.64 7.33 3.10
CA GLU A 130 -8.76 8.78 3.23
C GLU A 130 -9.80 9.09 4.29
N ARG A 131 -9.57 10.14 5.06
CA ARG A 131 -10.61 10.68 5.93
C ARG A 131 -11.74 11.25 5.07
N ARG A 132 -12.98 10.81 5.33
CA ARG A 132 -14.14 11.49 4.75
C ARG A 132 -14.21 12.89 5.32
N GLU A 133 -14.16 13.90 4.46
CA GLU A 133 -14.68 15.21 4.80
C GLU A 133 -16.16 15.03 5.15
N GLN A 134 -16.48 15.03 6.44
CA GLN A 134 -17.84 15.31 6.85
C GLN A 134 -18.10 16.72 6.36
N SER A 135 -18.91 16.86 5.30
CA SER A 135 -19.62 18.10 5.08
C SER A 135 -20.43 18.36 6.35
N LEU A 136 -19.85 19.17 7.24
CA LEU A 136 -20.59 19.73 8.35
C LEU A 136 -21.87 20.28 7.74
N LEU A 137 -22.99 19.97 8.38
CA LEU A 137 -24.30 20.55 8.10
C LEU A 137 -24.24 22.08 8.30
N ASP A 138 -23.55 22.79 7.41
CA ASP A 138 -23.64 24.24 7.24
C ASP A 138 -25.00 24.63 6.63
N GLU A 139 -25.82 23.64 6.22
CA GLU A 139 -27.22 23.85 5.79
C GLU A 139 -28.24 23.92 6.95
N PHE A 140 -27.84 23.73 8.22
CA PHE A 140 -28.78 23.87 9.36
C PHE A 140 -28.60 25.17 10.18
N ARG A 141 -27.89 26.17 9.65
CA ARG A 141 -27.67 27.45 10.33
C ARG A 141 -28.41 28.67 9.80
N GLU A 142 -29.24 28.56 8.77
CA GLU A 142 -30.13 29.64 8.35
C GLU A 142 -31.50 29.13 7.89
N GLN A 143 -32.38 28.74 8.83
CA GLN A 143 -33.84 28.97 8.75
C GLN A 143 -34.42 29.24 10.15
#